data_AF-A0A5K1DMD3-F1
#
_entry.id   AF-A0A5K1DMD3-F1
#
_cell.length_a   1.000
_cell.length_b   1.000
_cell.length_c   1.000
_cell.angle_alpha   90.00
_cell.angle_beta   90.00
_cell.angle_gamma   90.00
#
_symmetry.space_group_name_H-M   'P 1'
#
loop_
_entity.id
_entity.type
_entity.pdbx_description
1 polymer ?
#
loop_
_entity_poly.entity_id
_entity_poly.type
_entity_poly.pdbx_seq_one_letter_code
_entity_poly.pdbx_strand_id
1 'polypeptide(L)'
;EGKPNTAFPKVTGLVGLGCGPLSLVNQIGSFIHKKFAYCLPPYINENNSMGQLKFIKFSKDAEFSGKEEVQETPMAPGSTDYVLNLIGISIGNTRLNIQFGVAQMTPLLGDARSIVIDAGTMLTYLAKDVYDQVANAVAN
;
A
#
# COMPACT_ATOMS: atom_id res chain seq x y z
N GLU A 1 17.79 14.60 -30.97
CA GLU A 1 17.56 13.28 -30.36
C GLU A 1 18.12 13.29 -28.93
N GLY A 2 17.27 13.44 -27.93
CA GLY A 2 17.66 13.36 -26.52
C GLY A 2 17.22 12.01 -25.97
N LYS A 3 18.16 11.11 -25.70
CA LYS A 3 17.83 9.85 -25.00
C LYS A 3 17.21 10.20 -23.64
N PRO A 4 16.04 9.63 -23.28
CA PRO A 4 15.57 9.72 -21.91
C PRO A 4 16.60 9.04 -21.03
N ASN A 5 17.12 9.77 -20.03
CA ASN A 5 18.05 9.24 -19.05
C ASN A 5 17.31 8.15 -18.26
N THR A 6 17.57 6.89 -18.58
CA THR A 6 17.03 5.69 -17.90
C THR A 6 17.74 5.38 -16.59
N ALA A 7 18.58 6.29 -16.08
CA ALA A 7 19.21 6.14 -14.78
C ALA A 7 18.18 6.53 -13.71
N PHE A 8 17.75 5.54 -12.90
CA PHE A 8 17.17 5.85 -11.61
C PHE A 8 18.06 6.88 -10.91
N PRO A 9 17.51 8.00 -10.40
CA PRO A 9 18.31 8.97 -9.67
C PRO A 9 19.08 8.22 -8.59
N LYS A 10 20.39 8.52 -8.45
CA LYS A 10 21.27 7.83 -7.51
C LYS A 10 20.66 7.94 -6.10
N VAL A 11 20.06 6.85 -5.62
CA VAL A 11 19.46 6.77 -4.29
C VAL A 11 20.58 6.43 -3.30
N THR A 12 20.74 7.26 -2.26
CA THR A 12 21.78 7.07 -1.23
C THR A 12 21.35 6.08 -0.13
N GLY A 13 20.06 5.77 -0.02
CA GLY A 13 19.54 4.82 0.97
C GLY A 13 18.02 4.67 0.93
N LEU A 14 17.50 3.79 1.79
CA LEU A 14 16.07 3.49 1.91
C LEU A 14 15.55 3.93 3.29
N VAL A 15 14.37 4.56 3.30
CA VAL A 15 13.68 4.94 4.54
C VAL A 15 12.63 3.89 4.86
N GLY A 16 12.85 3.12 5.93
CA GLY A 16 11.89 2.12 6.39
C GLY A 16 10.73 2.75 7.15
N LEU A 17 9.51 2.62 6.60
CA LEU A 17 8.28 3.14 7.20
C LEU A 17 7.40 2.07 7.88
N GLY A 18 7.84 0.81 7.96
CA GLY A 18 7.04 -0.29 8.53
C GLY A 18 6.74 -0.21 10.03
N CYS A 19 6.08 -1.24 10.56
CA CYS A 19 5.68 -1.36 11.96
C CYS A 19 6.77 -1.90 12.90
N GLY A 20 7.95 -2.28 12.36
CA GLY A 20 9.07 -2.84 13.13
C GLY A 20 9.82 -1.81 14.01
N PRO A 21 10.53 -2.24 15.06
CA PRO A 21 11.12 -1.34 16.06
C PRO A 21 12.21 -0.40 15.50
N LEU A 22 12.88 -0.79 14.42
CA LEU A 22 13.90 0.02 13.75
C LEU A 22 13.34 0.92 12.65
N SER A 23 12.02 0.93 12.40
CA SER A 23 11.44 1.83 11.40
C SER A 23 11.53 3.28 11.85
N LEU A 24 11.59 4.21 10.88
CA LEU A 24 11.57 5.63 11.19
C LEU A 24 10.31 5.99 11.98
N VAL A 25 9.15 5.42 11.60
CA VAL A 25 7.86 5.66 12.26
C VAL A 25 7.88 5.30 13.74
N ASN A 26 8.56 4.21 14.13
CA ASN A 26 8.72 3.86 15.54
C ASN A 26 9.80 4.70 16.25
N GLN A 27 10.91 5.00 15.57
CA GLN A 27 11.99 5.80 16.15
C GLN A 27 11.54 7.23 16.52
N ILE A 28 10.74 7.87 15.68
CA ILE A 28 10.18 9.22 15.96
C ILE A 28 8.74 9.17 16.47
N GLY A 29 8.23 7.99 16.81
CA GLY A 29 6.81 7.74 17.07
C GLY A 29 6.21 8.57 18.20
N SER A 30 7.02 8.99 19.18
CA SER A 30 6.60 9.90 20.26
C SER A 30 6.22 11.29 19.78
N PHE A 31 6.80 11.75 18.66
CA PHE A 31 6.53 13.07 18.09
C PHE A 31 5.38 13.08 17.08
N ILE A 32 5.11 11.92 16.47
CA ILE A 32 4.21 11.80 15.31
C ILE A 32 3.04 10.83 15.59
N HIS A 33 2.84 10.45 16.85
CA HIS A 33 1.83 9.47 17.27
C HIS A 33 1.85 8.15 16.48
N LYS A 34 3.03 7.76 15.97
CA LYS A 34 3.22 6.64 15.03
C LYS A 34 2.32 6.69 13.79
N LYS A 35 1.98 7.89 13.33
CA LYS A 35 1.11 8.16 12.19
C LYS A 35 1.86 8.94 11.13
N PHE A 36 1.68 8.52 9.89
CA PHE A 36 2.17 9.22 8.70
C PHE A 36 1.14 9.02 7.60
N ALA A 37 1.23 9.83 6.56
CA ALA A 37 0.39 9.73 5.39
C ALA A 37 1.23 10.02 4.16
N TYR A 38 0.93 9.36 3.04
CA TYR A 38 1.67 9.56 1.80
C TYR A 38 0.73 9.67 0.60
N CYS A 39 1.16 10.44 -0.39
CA CYS A 39 0.53 10.56 -1.70
C CYS A 39 1.60 10.29 -2.75
N LEU A 40 1.48 9.17 -3.46
CA LEU A 40 2.42 8.79 -4.52
C LEU A 40 1.94 9.39 -5.86
N PRO A 41 2.86 9.91 -6.69
CA PRO A 41 2.49 10.32 -8.04
C PRO A 41 2.14 9.08 -8.88
N PRO A 42 1.35 9.25 -9.96
CA PRO A 42 1.05 8.15 -10.88
C PRO A 42 2.34 7.61 -11.51
N TYR A 43 2.32 6.33 -11.89
CA TYR A 43 3.45 5.67 -12.57
C TYR A 43 3.88 6.44 -13.83
N ILE A 44 2.90 6.84 -14.64
CA ILE A 44 3.11 7.76 -15.77
C ILE A 44 2.88 9.18 -15.24
N ASN A 45 3.97 9.89 -15.00
CA ASN A 45 3.94 11.22 -14.40
C ASN A 45 4.25 12.32 -15.43
N GLU A 46 3.36 12.49 -16.42
CA GLU A 46 3.52 13.46 -17.51
C GLU A 46 3.71 14.90 -17.03
N ASN A 47 3.05 15.24 -15.91
CA ASN A 47 3.08 16.58 -15.33
C ASN A 47 4.23 16.78 -14.32
N ASN A 48 5.14 15.81 -14.17
CA ASN A 48 6.22 15.85 -13.17
C ASN A 48 5.73 16.19 -11.74
N SER A 49 4.55 15.69 -11.38
CA SER A 49 3.95 15.90 -10.07
C SER A 49 4.82 15.28 -8.96
N MET A 50 4.98 16.00 -7.85
CA MET A 50 5.75 15.49 -6.72
C MET A 50 4.86 14.70 -5.75
N GLY A 51 5.36 13.55 -5.30
CA GLY A 51 4.77 12.84 -4.17
C GLY A 51 4.94 13.61 -2.87
N GLN A 52 4.12 13.26 -1.88
CA GLN A 52 4.18 13.85 -0.54
C GLN A 52 4.27 12.76 0.52
N LEU A 53 5.08 12.98 1.54
CA LEU A 53 5.13 12.19 2.77
C LEU A 53 4.97 13.16 3.93
N LYS A 54 3.96 12.94 4.78
CA LYS A 54 3.65 13.76 5.94
C LYS A 54 3.70 12.91 7.19
N PHE A 55 4.37 13.40 8.23
CA PHE A 55 4.33 12.80 9.56
C PHE A 55 3.31 13.55 10.42
N ILE A 56 2.43 12.83 11.09
CA ILE A 56 1.23 13.42 11.67
C ILE A 56 1.45 13.75 13.15
N LYS A 57 1.70 15.01 13.46
CA LYS A 57 1.78 15.46 14.86
C LYS A 57 0.41 15.87 15.38
N PHE A 58 -0.36 16.57 14.56
CA PHE A 58 -1.73 17.00 14.82
C PHE A 58 -2.65 16.50 13.72
N SER A 59 -3.95 16.35 14.01
CA SER A 59 -4.92 15.83 13.02
C SER A 59 -4.94 16.63 11.71
N LYS A 60 -4.76 17.95 11.78
CA LYS A 60 -4.65 18.84 10.61
C LYS A 60 -3.47 18.53 9.69
N ASP A 61 -2.43 17.85 10.19
CA ASP A 61 -1.25 17.50 9.39
C ASP A 61 -1.56 16.33 8.44
N ALA A 62 -2.66 15.59 8.68
CA ALA A 62 -3.11 14.47 7.88
C ALA A 62 -3.89 14.88 6.63
N GLU A 63 -4.27 16.16 6.51
CA GLU A 63 -5.04 16.66 5.38
C GLU A 63 -4.17 16.71 4.11
N PHE A 64 -4.56 15.95 3.09
CA PHE A 64 -4.16 16.23 1.71
C PHE A 64 -5.19 17.14 1.06
N SER A 65 -4.80 17.87 0.00
CA SER A 65 -5.71 18.72 -0.76
C SER A 65 -6.73 17.87 -1.52
N GLY A 66 -7.77 17.44 -0.83
CA GLY A 66 -8.87 16.62 -1.35
C GLY A 66 -10.17 16.99 -0.65
N LYS A 67 -11.28 16.90 -1.36
CA LYS A 67 -12.63 17.16 -0.80
C LYS A 67 -13.29 15.91 -0.23
N GLU A 68 -12.66 14.75 -0.39
CA GLU A 68 -13.22 13.46 0.01
C GLU A 68 -12.82 13.11 1.44
N GLU A 69 -13.77 12.52 2.17
CA GLU A 69 -13.58 12.08 3.55
C GLU A 69 -12.73 10.80 3.58
N VAL A 70 -11.71 10.80 4.43
CA VAL A 70 -10.82 9.65 4.63
C VAL A 70 -11.61 8.48 5.21
N GLN A 71 -11.53 7.32 4.55
CA GLN A 71 -12.11 6.08 5.04
C GLN A 71 -11.09 5.33 5.90
N GLU A 72 -11.54 4.76 7.02
CA GLU A 72 -10.70 4.00 7.94
C GLU A 72 -11.02 2.50 7.89
N THR A 73 -9.99 1.67 8.06
CA THR A 73 -10.13 0.23 8.21
C THR A 73 -9.11 -0.28 9.24
N PRO A 74 -9.49 -1.23 10.13
CA PRO A 74 -8.56 -1.77 11.12
C PRO A 74 -7.38 -2.51 10.46
N MET A 75 -6.17 -2.25 10.96
CA MET A 75 -4.98 -3.01 10.60
C MET A 75 -4.85 -4.27 11.46
N ALA A 76 -4.38 -5.36 10.86
CA ALA A 76 -4.09 -6.59 11.59
C ALA A 76 -2.83 -6.41 12.46
N PRO A 77 -2.86 -6.82 13.75
CA PRO A 77 -1.73 -6.65 14.65
C PRO A 77 -0.64 -7.71 14.41
N GLY A 78 0.56 -7.46 14.93
CA GLY A 78 1.61 -8.48 15.06
C GLY A 78 2.52 -8.66 13.84
N SER A 79 2.35 -7.87 12.78
CA SER A 79 3.26 -7.83 11.62
C SER A 79 4.19 -6.61 11.67
N THR A 80 5.36 -6.72 11.03
CA THR A 80 6.22 -5.57 10.72
C THR A 80 5.72 -4.78 9.50
N ASP A 81 4.77 -5.34 8.75
CA ASP A 81 4.15 -4.74 7.58
C ASP A 81 2.77 -4.16 7.91
N TYR A 82 2.24 -3.34 6.99
CA TYR A 82 0.88 -2.82 7.07
C TYR A 82 -0.10 -3.84 6.50
N VAL A 83 -0.62 -4.71 7.37
CA VAL A 83 -1.53 -5.80 6.98
C VAL A 83 -2.99 -5.39 7.18
N LEU A 84 -3.82 -5.61 6.17
CA LEU A 84 -5.28 -5.47 6.23
C LEU A 84 -5.96 -6.82 5.94
N ASN A 85 -7.24 -6.93 6.30
CA ASN A 85 -8.05 -8.10 5.96
C ASN A 85 -8.94 -7.79 4.74
N LEU A 86 -8.74 -8.52 3.64
CA LEU A 86 -9.52 -8.36 2.41
C LEU A 86 -10.83 -9.14 2.49
N ILE A 87 -11.95 -8.43 2.47
CA ILE A 87 -13.30 -9.03 2.56
C ILE A 87 -13.92 -9.36 1.19
N GLY A 88 -13.32 -8.91 0.09
CA GLY A 88 -13.78 -9.20 -1.27
C GLY A 88 -13.23 -8.23 -2.31
N ILE A 89 -13.42 -8.58 -3.58
CA ILE A 89 -13.07 -7.75 -4.75
C ILE A 89 -14.32 -7.66 -5.63
N SER A 90 -14.54 -6.50 -6.22
CA SER A 90 -15.59 -6.26 -7.21
C SER A 90 -14.98 -5.71 -8.50
N ILE A 91 -15.53 -6.12 -9.64
CA ILE A 91 -15.21 -5.57 -10.97
C ILE A 91 -16.47 -4.88 -11.48
N GLY A 92 -16.40 -3.56 -11.70
CA GLY A 92 -17.60 -2.74 -11.89
C GLY A 92 -18.57 -2.90 -10.72
N ASN A 93 -19.82 -3.26 -11.01
CA ASN A 93 -20.87 -3.48 -10.00
C ASN A 93 -21.00 -4.94 -9.56
N THR A 94 -20.11 -5.83 -10.00
CA THR A 94 -20.20 -7.27 -9.74
C THR A 94 -19.17 -7.69 -8.71
N ARG A 95 -19.64 -8.15 -7.54
CA ARG A 95 -18.77 -8.74 -6.52
C ARG A 95 -18.35 -10.14 -6.92
N LEU A 96 -17.05 -10.40 -6.90
CA LEU A 96 -16.50 -11.72 -7.22
C LEU A 96 -16.66 -12.67 -6.03
N ASN A 97 -17.02 -13.92 -6.31
CA ASN A 97 -17.07 -14.98 -5.31
C ASN A 97 -15.68 -15.59 -5.10
N ILE A 98 -14.77 -14.81 -4.50
CA ILE A 98 -13.39 -15.22 -4.31
C ILE A 98 -13.31 -16.31 -3.24
N GLN A 99 -12.87 -17.49 -3.67
CA GLN A 99 -12.43 -18.53 -2.77
C GLN A 99 -10.97 -18.25 -2.39
N PHE A 100 -10.73 -17.76 -1.18
CA PHE A 100 -9.39 -17.60 -0.64
C PHE A 100 -8.83 -18.98 -0.31
N GLY A 101 -7.89 -19.48 -1.11
CA GLY A 101 -7.31 -20.80 -0.90
C GLY A 101 -6.60 -20.92 0.45
N VAL A 102 -7.10 -21.79 1.33
CA VAL A 102 -6.49 -22.10 2.64
C VAL A 102 -5.04 -22.60 2.51
N ALA A 103 -4.70 -23.19 1.37
CA ALA A 103 -3.37 -23.74 1.07
C ALA A 103 -2.27 -22.67 0.85
N GLN A 104 -2.63 -21.38 0.72
CA GLN A 104 -1.68 -20.27 0.50
C GLN A 104 -1.48 -19.39 1.73
N MET A 105 -1.87 -19.87 2.91
CA MET A 105 -1.58 -19.21 4.18
C MET A 105 -0.06 -19.14 4.37
N THR A 106 0.54 -17.97 4.15
CA THR A 106 1.96 -17.77 4.46
C THR A 106 2.09 -17.55 5.97
N PRO A 107 3.19 -18.02 6.60
CA PRO A 107 3.44 -17.78 8.03
C PRO A 107 3.46 -16.28 8.39
N LEU A 108 3.74 -15.42 7.40
CA LEU A 108 3.80 -13.97 7.55
C LEU A 108 2.41 -13.33 7.74
N LEU A 109 1.36 -13.94 7.19
CA LEU A 109 0.07 -13.28 7.04
C LEU A 109 -1.04 -13.87 7.91
N GLY A 110 -0.88 -15.10 8.39
CA GLY A 110 -1.75 -15.71 9.40
C GLY A 110 -3.22 -15.92 9.00
N ASP A 111 -3.65 -15.41 7.84
CA ASP A 111 -4.98 -15.56 7.23
C ASP A 111 -4.79 -15.47 5.70
N ALA A 112 -5.48 -16.32 4.94
CA ALA A 112 -5.47 -16.29 3.47
C ALA A 112 -6.09 -15.01 2.89
N ARG A 113 -6.81 -14.22 3.71
CA ARG A 113 -7.40 -12.93 3.35
C ARG A 113 -6.50 -11.74 3.64
N SER A 114 -5.40 -11.95 4.34
CA SER A 114 -4.48 -10.87 4.70
C SER A 114 -3.81 -10.30 3.43
N ILE A 115 -3.81 -8.98 3.31
CA ILE A 115 -3.11 -8.22 2.26
C ILE A 115 -2.10 -7.28 2.89
N VAL A 116 -1.01 -7.01 2.18
CA VAL A 116 0.04 -6.08 2.61
C VAL A 116 -0.06 -4.81 1.78
N ILE A 117 0.01 -3.66 2.44
CA ILE A 117 0.25 -2.37 1.78
C ILE A 117 1.77 -2.20 1.66
N ASP A 118 2.29 -2.31 0.43
CA ASP A 118 3.73 -2.22 0.16
C ASP A 118 4.04 -1.14 -0.90
N ALA A 119 4.69 -0.05 -0.46
CA ALA A 119 5.18 1.01 -1.34
C ALA A 119 6.50 0.65 -2.05
N GLY A 120 7.15 -0.44 -1.67
CA GLY A 120 8.34 -0.99 -2.32
C GLY A 120 8.05 -1.84 -3.56
N THR A 121 6.80 -2.30 -3.73
CA THR A 121 6.36 -3.02 -4.93
C THR A 121 5.70 -2.09 -5.94
N MET A 122 6.13 -2.19 -7.21
CA MET A 122 5.58 -1.35 -8.29
C MET A 122 4.17 -1.78 -8.74
N LEU A 123 3.85 -3.07 -8.62
CA LEU A 123 2.58 -3.65 -9.06
C LEU A 123 1.85 -4.28 -7.87
N THR A 124 0.52 -4.33 -7.96
CA THR A 124 -0.29 -5.14 -7.05
C THR A 124 -0.15 -6.61 -7.43
N TYR A 125 0.26 -7.44 -6.48
CA TYR A 125 0.33 -8.89 -6.64
C TYR A 125 -0.84 -9.54 -5.92
N LEU A 126 -1.43 -10.55 -6.57
CA LEU A 126 -2.47 -11.38 -6.00
C LEU A 126 -1.97 -12.82 -5.95
N ALA A 127 -2.41 -13.55 -4.92
CA ALA A 127 -2.34 -15.00 -4.88
C ALA A 127 -2.89 -15.57 -6.19
N LYS A 128 -2.23 -16.61 -6.76
CA LYS A 128 -2.49 -17.03 -8.15
C LYS A 128 -3.96 -17.38 -8.40
N ASP A 129 -4.59 -18.08 -7.47
CA ASP A 129 -6.01 -18.43 -7.50
C ASP A 129 -6.93 -17.21 -7.48
N VAL A 130 -6.60 -16.17 -6.70
CA VAL A 130 -7.32 -14.90 -6.69
C VAL A 130 -7.08 -14.13 -7.99
N TYR A 131 -5.83 -14.08 -8.45
CA TYR A 131 -5.44 -13.44 -9.71
C TYR A 131 -6.20 -14.01 -10.90
N ASP A 132 -6.25 -15.34 -11.05
CA ASP A 132 -6.92 -16.00 -12.16
C ASP A 132 -8.43 -15.66 -12.19
N GLN A 133 -9.09 -15.61 -11.02
CA GLN A 133 -10.50 -15.20 -10.90
C GLN A 133 -10.71 -13.73 -11.30
N VAL A 134 -9.84 -12.84 -10.85
CA VAL A 134 -9.90 -11.40 -11.17
C VAL A 134 -9.62 -11.17 -12.66
N ALA A 135 -8.57 -11.78 -13.20
CA ALA A 135 -8.18 -11.65 -14.61
C ALA A 135 -9.30 -12.14 -15.55
N ASN A 136 -9.92 -13.28 -15.23
CA ASN A 136 -11.06 -13.78 -15.98
C ASN A 136 -12.27 -12.82 -15.92
N ALA A 137 -12.51 -12.19 -14.76
CA ALA A 137 -13.61 -11.22 -14.64
C ALA A 137 -13.35 -9.90 -15.39
N VAL A 138 -12.09 -9.47 -15.52
CA VAL A 138 -11.70 -8.26 -16.25
C VAL A 138 -11.68 -8.47 -17.77
N ALA A 139 -11.38 -9.68 -18.23
CA ALA A 139 -11.32 -10.00 -19.66
C ALA A 139 -12.69 -10.11 -20.35
N ASN A 140 -13.78 -10.14 -19.58
CA ASN A 140 -15.16 -10.22 -20.06
C ASN A 140 -15.84 -8.84 -20.01
#